data_AF-A0A0N4YRR7-F1
#
_entry.id   AF-A0A0N4YRR7-F1
#
_cell.length_a   1.000
_cell.length_b   1.000
_cell.length_c   1.000
_cell.angle_alpha   90.00
_cell.angle_beta   90.00
_cell.angle_gamma   90.00
#
_symmetry.space_group_name_H-M   'P 1'
#
loop_
_entity.id
_entity.type
_entity.pdbx_description
1 polymer ?
#
loop_
_entity_poly.entity_id
_entity_poly.type
_entity_poly.pdbx_seq_one_letter_code
_entity_poly.pdbx_strand_id
1 'polypeptide(L)'
;MLAFVTFGADWCPYSAQLKPIFAQAATRFKTEHPMADVIWASVDCVAEKYICESKFVNKYPTMKMFIFGDEMKHEYRGTRTVEALTAYISEHFKSPIKVFDNENSLLQQMDKSKRNVIGYVRTEATDLAFY
;
A
#
# COMPACT_ATOMS: atom_id res chain seq x y z
N MET A 1 -3.18 1.37 -9.58
CA MET A 1 -4.05 1.90 -8.51
C MET A 1 -3.90 1.15 -7.20
N LEU A 2 -3.41 1.85 -6.17
CA LEU A 2 -3.37 1.40 -4.78
C LEU A 2 -4.27 2.31 -3.94
N ALA A 3 -5.02 1.75 -2.99
CA ALA A 3 -5.80 2.53 -2.04
C ALA A 3 -5.45 2.15 -0.60
N PHE A 4 -5.18 3.14 0.24
CA PHE A 4 -4.98 2.97 1.68
C PHE A 4 -6.14 3.61 2.43
N VAL A 5 -6.85 2.80 3.20
CA VAL A 5 -8.14 3.16 3.78
C VAL A 5 -8.09 2.99 5.30
N THR A 6 -8.45 4.04 6.02
CA THR A 6 -8.69 3.98 7.47
C THR A 6 -10.19 3.89 7.76
N PHE A 7 -10.57 2.97 8.63
CA PHE A 7 -11.93 2.72 9.09
C PHE A 7 -12.00 3.12 10.57
N GLY A 8 -12.82 4.11 10.91
CA GLY A 8 -12.85 4.67 12.25
C GLY A 8 -14.21 5.21 12.66
N ALA A 9 -14.25 5.79 13.86
CA ALA A 9 -15.44 6.41 14.42
C ALA A 9 -15.03 7.64 15.24
N ASP A 10 -15.89 8.67 15.27
CA ASP A 10 -15.57 9.96 15.89
C ASP A 10 -15.45 9.91 17.41
N TRP A 11 -16.24 9.05 18.06
CA TRP A 11 -16.18 8.84 19.50
C TRP A 11 -14.96 8.03 19.96
N CYS A 12 -14.22 7.40 19.04
CA CYS A 12 -13.06 6.59 19.37
C CYS A 12 -11.81 7.49 19.51
N PRO A 13 -11.19 7.59 20.71
CA PRO A 13 -10.06 8.49 20.93
C PRO A 13 -8.84 8.14 20.06
N TYR A 14 -8.60 6.86 19.79
CA TYR A 14 -7.53 6.42 18.90
C TYR A 14 -7.78 6.79 17.43
N SER A 15 -9.05 6.80 17.00
CA SER A 15 -9.42 7.25 15.65
C SER A 15 -9.24 8.76 15.53
N ALA A 16 -9.69 9.51 16.55
CA ALA A 16 -9.51 10.96 16.61
C ALA A 16 -8.02 11.35 16.54
N GLN A 17 -7.14 10.64 17.25
CA GLN A 17 -5.69 10.84 17.18
C GLN A 17 -5.09 10.49 15.81
N LEU A 18 -5.57 9.43 15.17
CA LEU A 18 -5.04 8.99 13.87
C LEU A 18 -5.43 9.92 12.72
N LYS A 19 -6.64 10.49 12.73
CA LYS A 19 -7.14 11.36 11.64
C LYS A 19 -6.14 12.42 11.15
N PRO A 20 -5.59 13.31 12.02
CA PRO A 20 -4.64 14.31 11.56
C PRO A 20 -3.33 13.70 11.05
N ILE A 21 -2.86 12.60 11.65
CA ILE A 21 -1.64 11.89 11.24
C ILE A 21 -1.82 11.30 9.85
N PHE A 22 -2.96 10.66 9.59
CA PHE A 22 -3.29 10.04 8.31
C PHE A 22 -3.42 11.08 7.19
N ALA A 23 -4.08 12.21 7.46
CA ALA A 23 -4.19 13.31 6.51
C ALA A 23 -2.83 13.96 6.18
N GLN A 24 -1.97 14.14 7.18
CA GLN A 24 -0.61 14.63 6.97
C GLN A 24 0.25 13.64 6.18
N ALA A 25 0.16 12.34 6.47
CA ALA A 25 0.84 11.29 5.72
C ALA A 25 0.42 11.27 4.24
N ALA A 26 -0.89 11.37 3.97
CA ALA A 26 -1.43 11.45 2.62
C ALA A 26 -0.89 12.68 1.86
N THR A 27 -0.86 13.84 2.54
CA THR A 27 -0.36 15.10 1.95
C THR A 27 1.13 15.00 1.65
N ARG A 28 1.92 14.51 2.61
CA ARG A 28 3.36 14.28 2.44
C ARG A 28 3.64 13.32 1.29
N PHE A 29 2.95 12.19 1.25
CA PHE A 29 3.11 11.19 0.19
C PHE A 29 2.82 11.78 -1.19
N LYS A 30 1.73 12.56 -1.33
CA LYS A 30 1.39 13.23 -2.59
C LYS A 30 2.48 14.21 -3.06
N THR A 31 3.10 14.93 -2.13
CA THR A 31 4.21 15.85 -2.43
C THR A 31 5.47 15.10 -2.85
N GLU A 32 5.81 14.01 -2.16
CA GLU A 32 7.00 13.18 -2.46
C GLU A 32 6.83 12.35 -3.74
N HIS A 33 5.59 11.99 -4.11
CA HIS A 33 5.26 11.11 -5.23
C HIS A 33 4.09 11.67 -6.06
N PRO A 34 4.25 12.81 -6.77
CA PRO A 34 3.16 13.50 -7.44
C PRO A 34 2.51 12.72 -8.60
N MET A 35 3.24 11.77 -9.18
CA MET A 35 2.77 10.92 -10.28
C MET A 35 2.22 9.56 -9.79
N ALA A 36 2.22 9.31 -8.48
CA ALA A 36 1.78 8.03 -7.94
C ALA A 36 0.24 7.92 -7.91
N ASP A 37 -0.27 6.85 -8.53
CA ASP A 37 -1.69 6.49 -8.50
C ASP A 37 -2.08 5.78 -7.19
N VAL A 38 -2.14 6.59 -6.13
CA VAL A 38 -2.42 6.18 -4.76
C VAL A 38 -3.56 6.99 -4.15
N ILE A 39 -4.58 6.29 -3.67
CA ILE A 39 -5.74 6.87 -3.00
C ILE A 39 -5.57 6.72 -1.49
N TRP A 40 -5.80 7.81 -0.74
CA TRP A 40 -5.90 7.79 0.71
C TRP A 40 -7.33 8.11 1.09
N ALA A 41 -8.01 7.20 1.78
CA ALA A 41 -9.43 7.35 2.12
C ALA A 41 -9.70 7.08 3.61
N SER A 42 -10.74 7.74 4.13
CA SER A 42 -11.25 7.51 5.47
C SER A 42 -12.72 7.15 5.38
N VAL A 43 -13.11 6.08 6.07
CA VAL A 43 -14.49 5.61 6.17
C VAL A 43 -14.97 5.84 7.60
N ASP A 44 -16.08 6.57 7.75
CA ASP A 44 -16.79 6.69 9.01
C ASP A 44 -17.70 5.48 9.19
N CYS A 45 -17.32 4.58 10.09
CA CYS A 45 -18.09 3.37 10.38
C CYS A 45 -19.36 3.62 11.19
N VAL A 46 -19.58 4.82 11.72
CA VAL A 46 -20.85 5.19 12.36
C VAL A 46 -21.91 5.45 11.30
N ALA A 47 -21.54 6.21 10.25
CA ALA A 47 -22.39 6.49 9.09
C ALA A 47 -22.50 5.26 8.16
N GLU A 48 -21.37 4.61 7.85
CA GLU A 48 -21.25 3.56 6.84
C GLU A 48 -21.07 2.17 7.44
N LYS A 49 -21.98 1.79 8.35
CA LYS A 49 -21.90 0.51 9.10
C LYS A 49 -21.75 -0.71 8.20
N TYR A 50 -22.56 -0.80 7.14
CA TYR A 50 -22.56 -1.93 6.22
C TYR A 50 -21.21 -2.10 5.51
N ILE A 51 -20.55 -0.99 5.12
CA ILE A 51 -19.22 -1.03 4.51
C ILE A 51 -18.23 -1.63 5.52
N CYS A 52 -18.22 -1.13 6.76
CA CYS A 52 -17.29 -1.60 7.77
C CYS A 52 -17.52 -3.06 8.17
N GLU A 53 -18.77 -3.51 8.27
CA GLU A 53 -19.12 -4.91 8.50
C GLU A 53 -18.66 -5.82 7.35
N SER A 54 -18.92 -5.42 6.10
CA SER A 54 -18.50 -6.18 4.91
C SER A 54 -16.98 -6.33 4.78
N LYS A 55 -16.22 -5.41 5.40
CA LYS A 55 -14.76 -5.41 5.48
C LYS A 55 -14.22 -6.01 6.78
N PHE A 56 -15.08 -6.63 7.59
CA PHE A 56 -14.73 -7.27 8.86
C PHE A 56 -13.99 -6.31 9.82
N VAL A 57 -14.42 -5.04 9.87
CA VAL A 57 -13.83 -4.04 10.76
C VAL A 57 -14.43 -4.20 12.16
N ASN A 58 -13.68 -4.88 13.02
CA ASN A 58 -14.15 -5.23 14.38
C ASN A 58 -13.61 -4.30 15.47
N LYS A 59 -12.71 -3.37 15.11
CA LYS A 59 -12.06 -2.42 16.04
C LYS A 59 -11.68 -1.13 15.32
N TYR A 60 -11.60 -0.04 16.06
CA TYR A 60 -11.24 1.26 15.51
C TYR A 60 -9.92 1.80 16.10
N PRO A 61 -9.11 2.52 15.31
CA PRO A 61 -9.15 2.51 13.84
C PRO A 61 -8.58 1.19 13.29
N THR A 62 -9.07 0.77 12.13
CA THR A 62 -8.47 -0.32 11.33
C THR A 62 -7.99 0.26 10.01
N MET A 63 -6.76 -0.06 9.60
CA MET A 63 -6.19 0.40 8.35
C MET A 63 -5.97 -0.78 7.41
N LYS A 64 -6.55 -0.71 6.21
CA LYS A 64 -6.46 -1.74 5.17
C LYS A 64 -5.95 -1.14 3.87
N MET A 65 -5.31 -1.98 3.08
CA MET A 65 -4.78 -1.62 1.77
C MET A 65 -5.46 -2.44 0.69
N PHE A 66 -5.71 -1.81 -0.45
CA PHE A 66 -6.34 -2.41 -1.61
C PHE A 66 -5.45 -2.18 -2.82
N ILE A 67 -5.26 -3.21 -3.65
CA ILE A 67 -4.47 -3.14 -4.88
C ILE A 67 -5.41 -3.55 -6.02
N PHE A 68 -5.62 -2.65 -6.99
CA PHE A 68 -6.58 -2.85 -8.08
C PHE A 68 -8.00 -3.25 -7.62
N GLY A 69 -8.40 -2.80 -6.42
CA GLY A 69 -9.71 -3.10 -5.83
C GLY A 69 -9.72 -4.32 -4.90
N ASP A 70 -8.72 -5.19 -4.98
CA ASP A 70 -8.60 -6.36 -4.13
C ASP A 70 -8.03 -6.00 -2.75
N GLU A 71 -8.68 -6.49 -1.70
CA GLU A 71 -8.22 -6.31 -0.32
C GLU A 71 -6.98 -7.15 -0.04
N MET A 72 -5.92 -6.50 0.45
CA MET A 72 -4.72 -7.20 0.89
C MET A 72 -5.00 -8.02 2.15
N LYS A 73 -4.44 -9.23 2.20
CA LYS A 73 -4.66 -10.19 3.30
C LYS A 73 -4.39 -9.64 4.70
N HIS A 74 -3.46 -8.70 4.82
CA HIS A 74 -2.99 -8.18 6.10
C HIS A 74 -3.35 -6.71 6.28
N GLU A 75 -3.97 -6.41 7.42
CA GLU A 75 -4.16 -5.04 7.90
C GLU A 75 -2.81 -4.39 8.26
N TYR A 76 -2.75 -3.07 8.15
CA TYR A 76 -1.61 -2.33 8.68
C TYR A 76 -1.63 -2.32 10.21
N ARG A 77 -0.56 -2.82 10.82
CA ARG A 77 -0.39 -2.93 12.28
C ARG A 77 0.86 -2.23 12.81
N GLY A 78 1.51 -1.44 11.96
CA GLY A 78 2.70 -0.67 12.31
C GLY A 78 2.38 0.58 13.12
N THR A 79 3.42 1.37 13.37
CA THR A 79 3.35 2.60 14.13
C THR A 79 2.50 3.66 13.43
N ARG A 80 1.69 4.39 14.19
CA ARG A 80 0.79 5.43 13.67
C ARG A 80 1.49 6.80 13.64
N THR A 81 2.59 6.93 12.89
CA THR A 81 3.25 8.22 12.62
C THR A 81 3.19 8.56 11.15
N VAL A 82 3.36 9.84 10.81
CA VAL A 82 3.39 10.31 9.41
C VAL A 82 4.44 9.54 8.63
N GLU A 83 5.66 9.43 9.18
CA GLU A 83 6.80 8.74 8.56
C GLU A 83 6.50 7.27 8.28
N ALA A 84 5.93 6.56 9.27
CA ALA A 84 5.68 5.14 9.15
C ALA A 84 4.56 4.82 8.14
N LEU A 85 3.52 5.66 8.08
CA LEU A 85 2.44 5.51 7.11
C LEU A 85 2.91 5.84 5.70
N THR A 86 3.64 6.95 5.51
CA THR A 86 4.20 7.32 4.21
C THR A 86 5.17 6.24 3.71
N ALA A 87 6.09 5.77 4.55
CA ALA A 87 7.05 4.73 4.18
C ALA A 87 6.38 3.41 3.78
N TYR A 88 5.34 2.98 4.53
CA TYR A 88 4.58 1.78 4.20
C TYR A 88 3.97 1.84 2.79
N ILE A 89 3.35 2.96 2.45
CA ILE A 89 2.75 3.14 1.13
C ILE A 89 3.81 3.29 0.03
N SER A 90 4.91 3.98 0.29
CA SER A 90 6.04 4.07 -0.65
C SER A 90 6.69 2.72 -0.91
N GLU A 91 6.72 1.81 0.06
CA GLU A 91 7.23 0.44 -0.13
C GLU A 91 6.27 -0.38 -1.01
N HIS A 92 4.97 -0.30 -0.74
CA HIS A 92 3.96 -1.08 -1.48
C HIS A 92 3.60 -0.51 -2.85
N PHE A 93 3.88 0.76 -3.10
CA PHE A 93 3.70 1.38 -4.41
C PHE A 93 4.84 1.02 -5.38
N LYS A 94 6.02 0.64 -4.89
CA LYS A 94 7.14 0.23 -5.75
C LYS A 94 6.87 -1.12 -6.40
N SER A 95 7.33 -1.28 -7.64
CA SER A 95 7.31 -2.59 -8.30
C SER A 95 8.14 -3.59 -7.48
N PRO A 96 7.55 -4.72 -7.04
CA PRO A 96 8.30 -5.77 -6.35
C PRO A 96 9.16 -6.59 -7.34
N ILE A 97 8.99 -6.39 -8.64
CA ILE A 97 9.69 -7.13 -9.69
C ILE A 97 11.05 -6.49 -9.92
N LYS A 98 12.10 -7.30 -9.75
CA LYS A 98 13.46 -6.95 -10.19
C LYS A 98 13.68 -7.51 -11.58
N VAL A 99 13.97 -6.62 -12.53
CA VAL A 99 14.26 -7.00 -13.92
C VAL A 99 15.76 -7.25 -14.05
N PHE A 100 16.11 -8.31 -14.79
CA PHE A 100 17.49 -8.70 -15.07
C PHE A 100 17.65 -8.90 -16.58
N ASP A 101 18.74 -8.38 -17.14
CA ASP A 101 18.99 -8.44 -18.59
C ASP A 101 19.40 -9.85 -19.06
N ASN A 102 19.94 -10.68 -18.16
CA ASN A 102 20.40 -12.03 -18.47
C ASN A 102 20.42 -12.92 -17.22
N GLU A 103 20.54 -14.23 -17.46
CA GLU A 103 20.52 -15.24 -16.40
C GLU A 103 21.71 -15.10 -15.43
N ASN A 104 22.88 -14.70 -15.92
CA ASN A 104 24.05 -14.55 -15.05
C ASN A 104 23.86 -13.44 -14.01
N SER A 105 23.31 -12.29 -14.41
CA SER A 105 23.04 -11.19 -13.46
C SER A 105 21.96 -11.56 -12.45
N LEU A 106 20.94 -12.31 -12.87
CA LEU A 106 19.94 -12.90 -11.98
C LEU A 106 20.61 -13.82 -10.95
N LEU A 107 21.39 -14.81 -11.39
CA LEU A 107 21.98 -15.82 -10.50
C LEU A 107 22.98 -15.24 -9.49
N GLN A 108 23.65 -14.14 -9.82
CA GLN A 108 24.58 -13.44 -8.93
C GLN A 108 23.86 -12.65 -7.83
N GLN A 109 22.71 -12.03 -8.15
CA GLN A 109 22.00 -11.14 -7.22
C GLN A 109 20.81 -11.80 -6.52
N MET A 110 20.38 -12.98 -7.00
CA MET A 110 19.28 -13.73 -6.40
C MET A 110 19.66 -14.24 -5.02
N ASP A 111 18.85 -13.86 -4.03
CA ASP A 111 18.95 -14.37 -2.67
C ASP A 111 18.39 -15.81 -2.62
N LYS A 112 19.29 -16.79 -2.69
CA LYS A 112 18.95 -18.23 -2.69
C LYS A 112 18.39 -18.71 -1.35
N SER A 113 18.45 -17.93 -0.28
CA SER A 113 17.86 -18.28 1.02
C SER A 113 16.34 -18.06 1.06
N LYS A 114 15.79 -17.33 0.10
CA LYS A 114 14.37 -16.99 0.01
C LYS A 114 13.67 -17.77 -1.10
N ARG A 115 12.34 -17.79 -1.04
CA ARG A 115 11.51 -18.27 -2.16
C ARG A 115 11.59 -17.26 -3.30
N ASN A 116 11.97 -17.74 -4.48
CA ASN A 116 12.09 -16.93 -5.69
C ASN A 116 11.06 -17.42 -6.72
N VAL A 117 10.45 -16.48 -7.46
CA VAL A 117 9.61 -16.76 -8.63
C VAL A 117 10.25 -16.01 -9.80
N ILE A 118 10.60 -16.73 -10.87
CA ILE A 118 11.30 -16.18 -12.04
C ILE A 118 10.36 -16.26 -13.24
N GLY A 119 10.09 -15.11 -13.85
CA GLY A 119 9.34 -15.03 -15.11
C GLY A 119 10.30 -14.71 -16.25
N TYR A 120 10.34 -15.57 -17.28
CA TYR A 120 11.06 -15.28 -18.52
C TYR A 120 10.10 -14.60 -19.49
N VAL A 121 10.41 -13.36 -19.86
CA VAL A 121 9.61 -12.58 -20.81
C VAL A 121 10.45 -12.35 -22.06
N ARG A 122 9.90 -12.68 -23.22
CA ARG A 122 10.50 -12.31 -24.50
C ARG A 122 10.15 -10.85 -24.76
N THR A 123 11.14 -9.96 -24.73
CA THR A 123 10.97 -8.56 -25.11
C THR A 123 11.17 -8.39 -26.61
N GLU A 124 10.21 -7.77 -27.29
CA GLU A 124 10.47 -7.12 -28.59
C GLU A 124 11.00 -5.70 -28.31
N ALA A 125 11.82 -5.15 -29.20
CA ALA A 125 12.63 -3.94 -28.95
C ALA A 125 11.82 -2.66 -28.63
N THR A 126 10.49 -2.71 -28.62
CA THR A 126 9.58 -1.56 -28.48
C THR A 126 9.02 -1.38 -27.05
N ASP A 127 9.19 -2.37 -26.15
CA ASP A 127 8.55 -2.35 -24.81
C ASP A 127 9.37 -1.66 -23.71
N LEU A 128 10.60 -1.20 -24.01
CA LEU A 128 11.47 -0.51 -23.04
C LEU A 128 11.13 0.98 -22.85
N ALA A 129 10.12 1.51 -23.53
CA ALA A 129 9.78 2.94 -23.52
C ALA A 129 8.72 3.35 -22.47
N PHE A 130 8.17 2.41 -21.68
CA PHE A 130 7.03 2.67 -20.79
C PHE A 130 7.26 2.36 -19.30
N TYR A 131 8.50 2.23 -18.86
CA TYR A 131 8.86 2.15 -17.44
C TYR A 131 9.75 3.31 -17.01
#